data_AF-A0A932XTL8-F1
#
_entry.id   AF-A0A932XTL8-F1
#
_cell.length_a   1.000
_cell.length_b   1.000
_cell.length_c   1.000
_cell.angle_alpha   90.00
_cell.angle_beta   90.00
_cell.angle_gamma   90.00
#
_symmetry.space_group_name_H-M   'P 1'
#
loop_
_entity.id
_entity.type
_entity.pdbx_description
1 polymer ?
#
loop_
_entity_poly.entity_id
_entity_poly.type
_entity_poly.pdbx_seq_one_letter_code
_entity_poly.pdbx_strand_id
1 'polypeptide(L)'
;MVLNDILERKRKEVENLKRLMPLSKICELAAKDKEPRRSLKASLSKNKQLHFICELKQSSPSEGTIRENFEPKSLAQEFEAAGAISISVLTEQN
;
A
#
# COMPACT_ATOMS: atom_id res chain seq x y z
N MET A 1 -4.35 -21.33 9.50
CA MET A 1 -4.87 -20.77 8.23
C MET A 1 -4.09 -19.49 7.98
N VAL A 2 -3.48 -19.32 6.81
CA VAL A 2 -2.57 -18.19 6.53
C VAL A 2 -3.16 -16.83 6.94
N LEU A 3 -4.47 -16.61 6.73
CA LEU A 3 -5.13 -15.37 7.15
C LEU A 3 -5.17 -15.17 8.68
N ASN A 4 -5.44 -16.22 9.47
CA ASN A 4 -5.45 -16.10 10.94
C ASN A 4 -4.05 -15.73 11.46
N ASP A 5 -3.02 -16.33 10.89
CA ASP A 5 -1.63 -16.07 11.27
C ASP A 5 -1.23 -14.62 10.93
N ILE A 6 -1.67 -14.12 9.77
CA ILE A 6 -1.52 -12.70 9.38
C ILE A 6 -2.25 -11.79 10.39
N LEU A 7 -3.50 -12.10 10.75
CA LEU A 7 -4.29 -11.28 11.67
C LEU A 7 -3.69 -11.24 13.09
N GLU A 8 -3.23 -12.37 13.61
CA GLU A 8 -2.59 -12.44 14.92
C GLU A 8 -1.31 -11.63 14.98
N ARG A 9 -0.45 -11.74 13.96
CA ARG A 9 0.76 -10.93 13.85
C ARG A 9 0.43 -9.44 13.73
N LYS A 10 -0.52 -9.08 12.86
CA LYS A 10 -0.90 -7.67 12.64
C LYS A 10 -1.47 -7.03 13.90
N ARG A 11 -2.21 -7.77 14.74
CA ARG A 11 -2.67 -7.27 16.05
C ARG A 11 -1.51 -6.89 16.97
N LYS A 12 -0.51 -7.77 17.11
CA LYS A 12 0.69 -7.52 17.92
C LYS A 12 1.51 -6.35 17.36
N GLU A 13 1.66 -6.29 16.04
CA GLU A 13 2.33 -5.20 15.33
C GLU A 13 1.64 -3.85 15.60
N VAL A 14 0.33 -3.78 15.41
CA VAL A 14 -0.46 -2.55 15.65
C VAL A 14 -0.40 -2.13 17.12
N GLU A 15 -0.42 -3.09 18.06
CA GLU A 15 -0.26 -2.78 19.48
C GLU A 15 1.10 -2.13 19.77
N ASN A 16 2.18 -2.71 19.24
CA ASN A 16 3.53 -2.16 19.38
C ASN A 16 3.66 -0.78 18.72
N LEU A 17 3.13 -0.61 17.50
CA LEU A 17 3.13 0.68 16.79
C LEU A 17 2.38 1.75 17.56
N LYS A 18 1.23 1.41 18.18
CA LYS A 18 0.47 2.35 19.02
C LYS A 18 1.23 2.77 20.28
N ARG A 19 2.10 1.91 20.84
CA ARG A 19 2.97 2.26 21.97
C ARG A 19 4.08 3.23 21.53
N LEU A 20 4.66 3.03 20.36
CA LEU A 20 5.70 3.90 19.79
C LEU A 20 5.15 5.24 19.31
N MET A 21 3.98 5.23 18.68
CA MET A 21 3.31 6.40 18.12
C MET A 21 1.82 6.32 18.43
N PRO A 22 1.36 6.94 19.53
CA PRO A 22 -0.04 6.94 19.90
C PRO A 22 -0.93 7.53 18.81
N LEU A 23 -2.18 7.07 18.75
CA LEU A 23 -3.15 7.50 17.74
C LEU A 23 -3.30 9.04 17.69
N SER A 24 -3.29 9.71 18.84
CA SER A 24 -3.36 11.18 18.92
C SER A 24 -2.23 11.85 18.14
N LYS A 25 -1.00 11.31 18.21
CA LYS A 25 0.15 11.83 17.48
C LYS A 25 0.02 11.59 15.97
N ILE A 26 -0.49 10.41 15.58
CA ILE A 26 -0.77 10.08 14.18
C ILE A 26 -1.83 11.05 13.61
N CYS A 27 -2.91 11.31 14.36
CA CYS A 27 -3.94 12.27 13.96
C CYS A 27 -3.38 13.70 13.82
N GLU A 28 -2.50 14.12 14.73
CA GLU A 28 -1.82 15.42 14.64
C GLU A 28 -0.96 15.52 13.37
N LEU A 29 -0.16 14.50 13.06
CA LEU A 29 0.66 14.46 11.84
C LEU A 29 -0.21 14.48 10.58
N ALA A 30 -1.28 13.67 10.55
CA ALA A 30 -2.21 13.61 9.43
C ALA A 30 -2.98 14.92 9.21
N ALA A 31 -3.22 15.70 10.27
CA ALA A 31 -3.84 17.02 10.17
C ALA A 31 -2.87 18.11 9.67
N LYS A 32 -1.56 17.92 9.89
CA LYS A 32 -0.51 18.82 9.39
C LYS A 32 -0.06 18.51 7.96
N ASP A 33 -0.35 17.31 7.48
CA ASP A 33 -0.07 16.91 6.10
C ASP A 33 -0.89 17.77 5.13
N LYS A 34 -0.17 18.50 4.26
CA LYS A 34 -0.75 19.40 3.25
C LYS A 34 -0.76 18.78 1.86
N GLU A 35 -0.22 17.58 1.71
CA GLU A 35 -0.18 16.93 0.41
C GLU A 35 -1.61 16.62 -0.08
N PRO A 36 -1.92 16.92 -1.35
CA PRO A 36 -3.26 16.70 -1.88
C PRO A 36 -3.56 15.20 -1.93
N ARG A 37 -4.72 14.81 -1.35
CA ARG A 37 -5.19 13.42 -1.43
C ARG A 37 -5.80 13.15 -2.80
N ARG A 38 -5.19 12.25 -3.56
CA ARG A 38 -5.72 11.77 -4.83
C ARG A 38 -6.91 10.84 -4.58
N SER A 39 -8.03 11.08 -5.24
CA SER A 39 -9.23 10.25 -5.10
C SER A 39 -9.18 9.06 -6.07
N LEU A 40 -9.06 7.85 -5.52
CA LEU A 40 -9.17 6.61 -6.30
C LEU A 40 -10.55 6.50 -6.97
N LYS A 41 -11.62 6.82 -6.24
CA LYS A 41 -12.99 6.82 -6.76
C LYS A 41 -13.14 7.74 -7.96
N ALA A 42 -12.61 8.97 -7.87
CA ALA A 42 -12.68 9.92 -8.97
C ALA A 42 -11.92 9.40 -10.19
N SER A 43 -10.73 8.82 -9.99
CA SER A 43 -9.90 8.26 -11.06
C SER A 43 -10.59 7.12 -11.80
N LEU A 44 -11.22 6.20 -11.07
CA LEU A 44 -12.02 5.10 -11.63
C LEU A 44 -13.30 5.57 -12.37
N SER A 45 -13.80 6.77 -12.06
CA SER A 45 -15.06 7.28 -12.62
C SER A 45 -14.86 8.19 -13.84
N LYS A 46 -13.62 8.48 -14.25
CA LYS A 46 -13.33 9.47 -15.32
C LYS A 46 -13.86 9.08 -16.70
N ASN A 47 -13.84 7.79 -17.03
CA ASN A 47 -14.33 7.27 -18.29
C ASN A 47 -14.67 5.78 -18.17
N LYS A 48 -15.26 5.20 -19.23
CA LYS A 48 -15.65 3.79 -19.31
C LYS A 48 -14.55 2.89 -19.88
N GLN A 49 -13.29 3.34 -19.92
CA GLN A 49 -12.18 2.53 -20.40
C GLN A 49 -11.74 1.53 -19.32
N LEU A 50 -10.91 0.57 -19.72
CA LEU A 50 -10.27 -0.35 -18.79
C LEU A 50 -9.28 0.43 -17.91
N HIS A 51 -9.37 0.20 -16.60
CA HIS A 51 -8.53 0.85 -15.61
C HIS A 51 -7.62 -0.17 -14.93
N PHE A 52 -6.34 0.17 -14.79
CA PHE A 52 -5.35 -0.67 -14.12
C PHE A 52 -4.97 -0.09 -12.75
N ILE A 53 -5.11 -0.90 -11.71
CA ILE A 53 -4.48 -0.67 -10.41
C ILE A 53 -3.30 -1.63 -10.33
N CYS A 54 -2.09 -1.11 -10.49
CA CYS A 54 -0.88 -1.94 -10.51
C CYS A 54 -0.35 -2.11 -9.10
N GLU A 55 -0.02 -3.34 -8.69
CA GLU A 55 0.44 -3.65 -7.34
C GLU A 55 1.98 -3.74 -7.28
N LEU A 56 2.57 -3.01 -6.33
CA LEU A 56 3.96 -3.14 -5.93
C LEU A 56 4.05 -4.19 -4.81
N LYS A 57 4.56 -5.36 -5.17
CA LYS A 57 4.70 -6.51 -4.28
C LYS A 57 5.99 -7.28 -4.53
N GLN A 58 6.80 -7.44 -3.48
CA GLN A 58 8.07 -8.16 -3.55
C GLN A 58 7.90 -9.68 -3.41
N SER A 59 6.97 -10.12 -2.55
CA SER A 59 6.78 -11.53 -2.22
C SER A 59 5.32 -11.84 -1.84
N SER A 60 4.96 -13.12 -1.81
CA SER A 60 3.69 -13.61 -1.25
C SER A 60 3.89 -14.91 -0.47
N PRO A 61 2.97 -15.26 0.45
CA PRO A 61 3.03 -16.55 1.14
C PRO A 61 2.92 -17.77 0.21
N SER A 62 2.29 -17.63 -0.96
CA SER A 62 2.09 -18.74 -1.90
C SER A 62 3.24 -18.90 -2.90
N GLU A 63 3.79 -17.79 -3.39
CA GLU A 63 4.80 -17.77 -4.46
C GLU A 63 6.21 -17.48 -3.95
N GLY A 64 6.38 -17.19 -2.65
CA GLY A 64 7.65 -16.75 -2.10
C GLY A 64 8.08 -15.40 -2.70
N THR A 65 9.36 -15.27 -3.06
CA THR A 65 9.89 -14.06 -3.69
C THR A 65 9.40 -13.96 -5.13
N ILE A 66 8.59 -12.93 -5.42
CA ILE A 66 8.06 -12.66 -6.76
C ILE A 66 9.07 -11.83 -7.57
N ARG A 67 9.77 -10.90 -6.92
CA ARG A 67 10.75 -10.02 -7.56
C ARG A 67 11.96 -9.79 -6.65
N GLU A 68 13.11 -10.33 -7.05
CA GLU A 68 14.36 -10.20 -6.31
C GLU A 68 14.88 -8.76 -6.29
N ASN A 69 14.90 -8.10 -7.46
CA ASN A 69 15.30 -6.69 -7.62
C ASN A 69 14.08 -5.77 -7.49
N PHE A 70 13.64 -5.55 -6.25
CA PHE A 70 12.46 -4.76 -5.95
C PHE A 70 12.82 -3.31 -5.65
N GLU A 71 12.67 -2.45 -6.66
CA GLU A 71 12.88 -0.99 -6.58
C GLU A 71 11.52 -0.26 -6.70
N PRO A 72 10.79 -0.01 -5.60
CA PRO A 72 9.40 0.46 -5.64
C PRO A 72 9.22 1.77 -6.39
N LYS A 73 10.20 2.67 -6.30
CA LYS A 73 10.14 4.00 -6.94
C LYS A 73 10.19 3.88 -8.46
N SER A 74 11.15 3.12 -8.99
CA SER A 74 11.28 2.91 -10.43
C SER A 74 10.05 2.17 -10.99
N LEU A 75 9.57 1.15 -10.27
CA LEU A 75 8.38 0.41 -10.65
C LEU A 75 7.12 1.28 -10.66
N ALA A 76 6.96 2.17 -9.67
CA ALA A 76 5.85 3.11 -9.65
C ALA A 76 5.84 4.01 -10.89
N GLN A 77 7.02 4.49 -11.31
CA GLN A 77 7.17 5.33 -12.51
C GLN A 77 6.87 4.54 -13.78
N GLU A 78 7.32 3.29 -13.87
CA GLU A 78 7.00 2.39 -14.99
C GLU A 78 5.49 2.13 -15.10
N PHE A 79 4.82 1.89 -13.97
CA PHE A 79 3.36 1.69 -13.94
C PHE A 79 2.60 2.95 -14.35
N GLU A 80 3.01 4.13 -13.87
CA GLU A 80 2.43 5.40 -14.29
C GLU A 80 2.59 5.62 -15.80
N ALA A 81 3.80 5.39 -16.34
CA ALA A 81 4.08 5.51 -17.77
C ALA A 81 3.29 4.51 -18.63
N ALA A 82 3.00 3.32 -18.08
CA ALA A 82 2.16 2.29 -18.73
C ALA A 82 0.65 2.58 -18.65
N GLY A 83 0.22 3.67 -17.97
CA GLY A 83 -1.17 4.07 -17.88
C GLY A 83 -1.92 3.52 -16.66
N ALA A 84 -1.22 3.11 -15.61
CA ALA A 84 -1.86 2.77 -14.35
C ALA A 84 -2.60 3.99 -13.77
N ILE A 85 -3.85 3.80 -13.37
CA ILE A 85 -4.66 4.88 -12.78
C ILE A 85 -4.41 5.04 -11.28
N SER A 86 -3.81 4.01 -10.67
CA SER A 86 -3.47 3.95 -9.25
C SER A 86 -2.44 2.85 -9.02
N ILE A 87 -1.73 2.96 -7.91
CA ILE A 87 -0.77 1.96 -7.45
C ILE A 87 -1.26 1.40 -6.11
N SER A 88 -1.33 0.07 -6.01
CA SER A 88 -1.46 -0.65 -4.74
C SER A 88 -0.06 -0.89 -4.19
N VAL A 89 0.20 -0.60 -2.92
CA VAL A 89 1.52 -0.80 -2.31
C VAL A 89 1.36 -1.70 -1.10
N LEU A 90 2.01 -2.86 -1.14
CA LEU A 90 2.03 -3.74 0.03
C LEU A 90 3.00 -3.19 1.08
N THR A 91 2.49 -2.86 2.27
CA THR A 91 3.28 -2.37 3.41
C THR A 91 3.62 -3.47 4.42
N GLU A 92 3.11 -4.67 4.17
CA GLU A 92 3.25 -5.80 5.09
C GLU A 92 4.66 -6.36 5.00
N GLN A 93 5.34 -6.44 6.13
CA GLN A 93 6.75 -6.80 6.19
C GLN A 93 7.01 -8.30 6.01
N ASN A 94 5.96 -9.13 6.07
CA ASN A 94 5.89 -10.58 5.79
C ASN A 94 4.43 -11.01 5.66
#